data_AF-A0A9J6DVS7-F1
#
_entry.id   AF-A0A9J6DVS7-F1
#
_cell.length_a   1.000
_cell.length_b   1.000
_cell.length_c   1.000
_cell.angle_alpha   90.00
_cell.angle_beta   90.00
_cell.angle_gamma   90.00
#
_symmetry.space_group_name_H-M   'P 1'
#
loop_
_entity.id
_entity.type
_entity.pdbx_description
1 polymer ?
#
loop_
_entity_poly.entity_id
_entity_poly.type
_entity_poly.pdbx_seq_one_letter_code
_entity_poly.pdbx_strand_id
1 'polypeptide(L)'
;MPLYRLQPVEALTKPPKDGCPGGAFEERSLVMGTASHYMTEARRQRKTVLFGKCGTEGCSFASTPFTVINCHSNMASSSLSLNPIKLASQIQQMGDARTRDYPVVMNPLFVFPLTIFYVYFVKVLGPRWMKNREPFQILNLVRVYNLLMVLLNARFCYIVVFHAYYPRRRYSLWCQGVTGKMDDELAYYYRTGWWYVAVRYADFLDTVFFIMRKKFNQVTHLHVIHHKYLWWKKYLTRIQIIQNVVFMSHMAIPLFVDCGFPRYLIWVANAQTFLVMCLFINFYIHSYIKRRGTPKLEADQATAKEKAHGVTNGKQD
;
A
#
# COMPACT_ATOMS: atom_id res chain seq x y z
N MET A 1 57.05 -38.24 0.21
CA MET A 1 56.40 -37.48 -0.88
C MET A 1 56.17 -38.42 -2.05
N PRO A 2 54.94 -38.90 -2.30
CA PRO A 2 54.61 -39.50 -3.58
C PRO A 2 53.84 -38.52 -4.46
N LEU A 3 54.34 -38.37 -5.68
CA LEU A 3 53.65 -37.83 -6.84
C LEU A 3 52.42 -38.70 -7.13
N TYR A 4 51.24 -38.09 -7.35
CA TYR A 4 50.12 -38.77 -7.99
C TYR A 4 49.72 -38.05 -9.28
N ARG A 5 49.71 -38.86 -10.34
CA ARG A 5 49.35 -38.61 -11.73
C ARG A 5 47.83 -38.48 -11.84
N LEU A 6 47.32 -37.47 -12.55
CA LEU A 6 45.89 -37.29 -12.82
C LEU A 6 45.51 -37.85 -14.19
N GLN A 7 44.40 -38.62 -14.24
CA GLN A 7 43.64 -38.95 -15.44
C GLN A 7 42.26 -38.26 -15.38
N PRO A 8 41.59 -38.00 -16.52
CA PRO A 8 40.32 -37.27 -16.55
C PRO A 8 39.14 -38.22 -16.32
N VAL A 9 38.12 -37.77 -15.59
CA VAL A 9 36.81 -38.45 -15.53
C VAL A 9 35.73 -37.44 -15.89
N GLU A 10 35.01 -37.79 -16.96
CA GLU A 10 33.82 -37.13 -17.48
C GLU A 10 32.64 -37.20 -16.51
N ALA A 11 31.85 -36.12 -16.52
CA ALA A 11 30.41 -36.02 -16.32
C ALA A 11 29.74 -36.87 -15.22
N LEU A 12 29.32 -36.21 -14.14
CA LEU A 12 28.08 -36.57 -13.42
C LEU A 12 27.32 -35.33 -12.98
N THR A 13 26.11 -35.20 -13.53
CA THR A 13 25.13 -34.14 -13.32
C THR A 13 24.31 -34.37 -12.06
N LYS A 14 24.24 -33.38 -11.16
CA LYS A 14 23.03 -32.91 -10.44
C LYS A 14 23.36 -31.78 -9.44
N PRO A 15 22.67 -30.62 -9.50
CA PRO A 15 22.82 -29.58 -8.48
C PRO A 15 21.91 -29.83 -7.26
N PRO A 16 22.23 -29.26 -6.08
CA PRO A 16 21.43 -29.39 -4.86
C PRO A 16 20.14 -28.56 -4.92
N LYS A 17 19.15 -28.97 -4.12
CA LYS A 17 17.72 -28.59 -4.23
C LYS A 17 17.34 -27.16 -3.86
N ASP A 18 18.23 -26.32 -3.37
CA ASP A 18 17.90 -24.93 -3.01
C ASP A 18 19.04 -23.98 -3.42
N GLY A 19 18.95 -23.43 -4.63
CA GLY A 19 19.91 -22.46 -5.18
C GLY A 19 19.47 -21.93 -6.54
N CYS A 20 19.67 -20.63 -6.79
CA CYS A 20 19.22 -19.87 -7.96
C CYS A 20 19.19 -20.66 -9.29
N PRO A 21 18.14 -20.52 -10.11
CA PRO A 21 18.07 -21.22 -11.40
C PRO A 21 19.02 -20.57 -12.41
N GLY A 22 19.99 -21.33 -12.92
CA GLY A 22 20.61 -21.09 -14.23
C GLY A 22 21.92 -20.30 -14.28
N GLY A 23 22.95 -20.69 -13.51
CA GLY A 23 24.33 -20.23 -13.74
C GLY A 23 25.23 -21.36 -14.26
N ALA A 24 26.03 -21.10 -15.30
CA ALA A 24 27.08 -22.03 -15.76
C ALA A 24 28.26 -22.02 -14.77
N PHE A 25 28.74 -23.19 -14.38
CA PHE A 25 29.91 -23.37 -13.51
C PHE A 25 31.14 -23.74 -14.37
N GLU A 26 32.27 -23.07 -14.15
CA GLU A 26 33.58 -23.42 -14.74
C GLU A 26 34.51 -23.87 -13.62
N GLU A 27 34.99 -25.11 -13.67
CA GLU A 27 35.86 -25.72 -12.66
C GLU A 27 37.34 -25.59 -13.08
N ARG A 28 38.21 -25.09 -12.19
CA ARG A 28 39.67 -25.07 -12.40
C ARG A 28 40.42 -25.53 -11.14
N SER A 29 41.28 -26.52 -11.30
CA SER A 29 42.14 -27.06 -10.24
C SER A 29 43.25 -26.07 -9.86
N LEU A 30 43.38 -25.71 -8.58
CA LEU A 30 44.44 -24.81 -8.09
C LEU A 30 45.59 -25.59 -7.43
N VAL A 31 46.83 -25.24 -7.76
CA VAL A 31 48.04 -25.67 -7.04
C VAL A 31 48.27 -24.73 -5.84
N MET A 32 48.62 -25.29 -4.67
CA MET A 32 48.89 -24.53 -3.44
C MET A 32 50.02 -23.51 -3.66
N GLY A 33 49.65 -22.24 -3.84
CA GLY A 33 50.55 -21.11 -4.11
C GLY A 33 49.90 -19.99 -4.94
N THR A 34 48.85 -20.29 -5.71
CA THR A 34 48.21 -19.34 -6.63
C THR A 34 46.92 -18.69 -6.12
N ALA A 35 46.42 -19.08 -4.94
CA ALA A 35 45.12 -18.63 -4.41
C ALA A 35 45.01 -17.10 -4.26
N SER A 36 46.11 -16.42 -3.91
CA SER A 36 46.14 -14.96 -3.78
C SER A 36 46.00 -14.24 -5.14
N HIS A 37 46.57 -14.81 -6.20
CA HIS A 37 46.46 -14.27 -7.56
C HIS A 37 45.02 -14.35 -8.08
N TYR A 38 44.38 -15.51 -7.91
CA TYR A 38 42.99 -15.71 -8.32
C TYR A 38 41.99 -14.86 -7.53
N MET A 39 42.21 -14.63 -6.23
CA MET A 39 41.39 -13.73 -5.42
C MET A 39 41.49 -12.27 -5.88
N THR A 40 42.69 -11.85 -6.30
CA THR A 40 42.93 -10.49 -6.81
C THR A 40 42.28 -10.28 -8.17
N GLU A 41 42.37 -11.28 -9.05
CA GLU A 41 41.77 -11.25 -10.38
C GLU A 41 40.23 -11.37 -10.33
N ALA A 42 39.69 -12.15 -9.40
CA ALA A 42 38.26 -12.24 -9.14
C ALA A 42 37.68 -10.94 -8.56
N ARG A 43 38.40 -10.24 -7.67
CA ARG A 43 38.05 -8.88 -7.23
C ARG A 43 38.01 -7.90 -8.40
N ARG A 44 38.98 -7.97 -9.31
CA ARG A 44 39.06 -7.11 -10.50
C ARG A 44 37.88 -7.33 -11.46
N GLN A 45 37.39 -8.56 -11.58
CA GLN A 45 36.27 -8.92 -12.46
C GLN A 45 34.90 -8.99 -11.75
N ARG A 46 34.80 -8.62 -10.46
CA ARG A 46 33.59 -8.79 -9.62
C ARG A 46 32.99 -10.21 -9.66
N LYS A 47 33.84 -11.24 -9.73
CA LYS A 47 33.42 -12.65 -9.69
C LYS A 47 33.52 -13.19 -8.27
N THR A 48 32.60 -14.06 -7.88
CA THR A 48 32.62 -14.76 -6.58
C THR A 48 33.42 -16.06 -6.72
N VAL A 49 34.38 -16.29 -5.83
CA VAL A 49 35.20 -17.51 -5.80
C VAL A 49 34.79 -18.34 -4.58
N LEU A 50 34.44 -19.60 -4.80
CA LEU A 50 34.15 -20.57 -3.75
C LEU A 50 35.32 -21.55 -3.64
N PHE A 51 35.78 -21.81 -2.42
CA PHE A 51 36.79 -22.83 -2.14
C PHE A 51 36.14 -24.00 -1.43
N GLY A 52 36.29 -25.21 -1.98
CA GLY A 52 35.79 -26.45 -1.38
C GLY A 52 36.85 -27.55 -1.46
N LYS A 53 36.77 -28.53 -0.56
CA LYS A 53 37.51 -29.80 -0.69
C LYS A 53 36.55 -30.81 -1.29
N CYS A 54 36.93 -31.44 -2.40
CA CYS A 54 36.14 -32.51 -3.00
C CYS A 54 36.85 -33.86 -2.84
N GLY A 55 36.10 -34.84 -2.34
CA GLY A 55 36.49 -36.25 -2.28
C GLY A 55 35.54 -37.13 -3.09
N THR A 56 35.78 -38.43 -3.13
CA THR A 56 35.03 -39.41 -3.93
C THR A 56 33.55 -39.55 -3.55
N GLU A 57 33.13 -39.04 -2.40
CA GLU A 57 31.74 -39.11 -1.91
C GLU A 57 31.04 -37.75 -1.83
N GLY A 58 31.67 -36.67 -2.33
CA GLY A 58 31.07 -35.33 -2.41
C GLY A 58 32.03 -34.20 -2.00
N CYS A 59 31.60 -32.96 -2.27
CA CYS A 59 32.32 -31.75 -1.88
C CYS A 59 31.76 -31.19 -0.55
N SER A 60 32.61 -30.99 0.46
CA SER A 60 32.24 -30.26 1.69
C SER A 60 32.73 -28.82 1.62
N PHE A 61 31.81 -27.87 1.84
CA PHE A 61 32.10 -26.44 1.97
C PHE A 61 31.96 -26.04 3.45
N ALA A 62 33.06 -25.61 4.08
CA ALA A 62 33.06 -25.18 5.47
C ALA A 62 32.38 -23.80 5.62
N SER A 63 31.52 -23.66 6.63
CA SER A 63 30.64 -22.51 6.85
C SER A 63 31.30 -21.36 7.65
N THR A 64 31.12 -20.13 7.13
CA THR A 64 31.18 -18.77 7.75
C THR A 64 32.54 -18.03 7.87
N PRO A 65 32.56 -16.67 7.94
CA PRO A 65 31.50 -15.66 7.75
C PRO A 65 31.86 -14.62 6.66
N PHE A 66 31.08 -14.51 5.57
CA PHE A 66 30.85 -13.31 4.76
C PHE A 66 30.17 -13.75 3.45
N THR A 67 28.89 -14.11 3.57
CA THR A 67 28.06 -14.40 2.38
C THR A 67 27.32 -13.13 2.02
N VAL A 68 27.89 -12.32 1.12
CA VAL A 68 27.12 -11.30 0.39
C VAL A 68 26.68 -11.96 -0.92
N ILE A 69 25.44 -12.44 -0.93
CA ILE A 69 24.79 -12.88 -2.17
C ILE A 69 24.39 -11.63 -2.93
N ASN A 70 25.17 -11.25 -3.95
CA ASN A 70 24.68 -10.34 -4.97
C ASN A 70 23.82 -11.15 -5.94
N CYS A 71 22.51 -11.18 -5.70
CA CYS A 71 21.56 -11.53 -6.75
C CYS A 71 21.54 -10.39 -7.75
N HIS A 72 22.41 -10.46 -8.78
CA HIS A 72 22.12 -9.74 -10.00
C HIS A 72 20.93 -10.45 -10.62
N SER A 73 19.73 -9.92 -10.37
CA SER A 73 18.55 -10.30 -11.13
C SER A 73 18.85 -9.96 -12.59
N ASN A 74 19.35 -10.94 -13.35
CA ASN A 74 19.06 -10.98 -14.77
C ASN A 74 17.55 -11.09 -14.83
N MET A 75 16.91 -9.93 -14.89
CA MET A 75 15.50 -9.78 -15.21
C MET A 75 15.41 -10.25 -16.66
N ALA A 76 15.36 -11.57 -16.83
CA ALA A 76 14.96 -12.18 -18.08
C ALA A 76 13.63 -11.52 -18.40
N SER A 77 13.64 -10.73 -19.46
CA SER A 77 12.49 -10.13 -20.10
C SER A 77 11.56 -11.26 -20.52
N SER A 78 10.84 -11.77 -19.54
CA SER A 78 9.76 -12.73 -19.72
C SER A 78 8.72 -11.93 -20.47
N SER A 79 8.56 -12.21 -21.76
CA SER A 79 7.49 -11.64 -22.56
C SER A 79 6.18 -11.81 -21.77
N LEU A 80 5.55 -10.69 -21.44
CA LEU A 80 4.32 -10.68 -20.66
C LEU A 80 3.30 -11.50 -21.44
N SER A 81 2.92 -12.67 -20.92
CA SER A 81 2.00 -13.55 -21.64
C SER A 81 0.63 -12.89 -21.71
N LEU A 82 0.06 -12.73 -22.92
CA LEU A 82 -1.29 -12.17 -23.09
C LEU A 82 -2.41 -13.06 -22.51
N ASN A 83 -2.08 -14.24 -21.99
CA ASN A 83 -3.06 -15.07 -21.29
C ASN A 83 -3.34 -14.48 -19.90
N PRO A 84 -4.58 -14.07 -19.58
CA PRO A 84 -4.90 -13.39 -18.33
C PRO A 84 -4.61 -14.25 -17.09
N ILE A 85 -4.76 -15.57 -17.19
CA ILE A 85 -4.45 -16.51 -16.10
C ILE A 85 -2.94 -16.60 -15.86
N LYS A 86 -2.15 -16.70 -16.94
CA LYS A 86 -0.68 -16.71 -16.84
C LYS A 86 -0.16 -15.38 -16.32
N LEU A 87 -0.68 -14.26 -16.83
CA LEU A 87 -0.38 -12.91 -16.36
C LEU A 87 -0.69 -12.75 -14.87
N ALA A 88 -1.86 -13.18 -14.42
CA ALA A 88 -2.22 -13.12 -12.99
C ALA A 88 -1.28 -13.96 -12.13
N SER A 89 -0.92 -15.17 -12.57
CA SER A 89 0.03 -16.02 -11.86
C SER A 89 1.43 -15.41 -11.81
N GLN A 90 1.88 -14.74 -12.88
CA GLN A 90 3.15 -14.02 -12.93
C GLN A 90 3.16 -12.83 -11.98
N ILE A 91 2.06 -12.06 -11.92
CA ILE A 91 1.92 -10.94 -10.98
C ILE A 91 1.94 -11.43 -9.53
N GLN A 92 1.25 -12.53 -9.23
CA GLN A 92 1.27 -13.12 -7.89
C GLN A 92 2.68 -13.58 -7.48
N GLN A 93 3.47 -14.10 -8.43
CA GLN A 93 4.85 -14.53 -8.17
C GLN A 93 5.81 -13.37 -7.95
N MET A 94 5.50 -12.16 -8.46
CA MET A 94 6.27 -10.95 -8.15
C MET A 94 5.98 -10.39 -6.76
N GLY A 95 4.94 -10.87 -6.08
CA GLY A 95 4.61 -10.50 -4.71
C GLY A 95 5.58 -11.07 -3.67
N ASP A 96 5.54 -10.51 -2.45
CA ASP A 96 6.35 -11.01 -1.33
C ASP A 96 5.94 -12.44 -0.96
N ALA A 97 6.88 -13.39 -1.04
CA ALA A 97 6.63 -14.80 -0.76
C ALA A 97 6.05 -15.02 0.66
N ARG A 98 6.37 -14.13 1.60
CA ARG A 98 5.96 -14.21 3.02
C ARG A 98 4.46 -14.00 3.24
N THR A 99 3.78 -13.36 2.31
CA THR A 99 2.35 -13.05 2.40
C THR A 99 1.50 -13.85 1.41
N ARG A 100 2.13 -14.77 0.66
CA ARG A 100 1.47 -15.49 -0.44
C ARG A 100 0.31 -16.39 0.02
N ASP A 101 0.41 -16.94 1.23
CA ASP A 101 -0.58 -17.88 1.78
C ASP A 101 -1.75 -17.16 2.50
N TYR A 102 -1.65 -15.85 2.69
CA TYR A 102 -2.70 -15.09 3.35
C TYR A 102 -3.90 -14.91 2.38
N PRO A 103 -5.12 -15.31 2.79
CA PRO A 103 -6.29 -15.16 1.94
C PRO A 103 -6.54 -13.67 1.67
N VAL A 104 -7.09 -13.31 0.51
CA VAL A 104 -7.42 -11.90 0.17
C VAL A 104 -6.18 -10.99 -0.03
N VAL A 105 -4.95 -11.49 0.12
CA VAL A 105 -3.75 -10.70 -0.19
C VAL A 105 -3.53 -10.63 -1.69
N MET A 106 -3.78 -9.44 -2.24
CA MET A 106 -3.32 -8.93 -3.55
C MET A 106 -3.41 -9.92 -4.72
N ASN A 107 -4.40 -10.81 -4.72
CA ASN A 107 -4.67 -11.65 -5.88
C ASN A 107 -5.39 -10.79 -6.94
N PRO A 108 -4.77 -10.50 -8.09
CA PRO A 108 -5.37 -9.63 -9.11
C PRO A 108 -6.73 -10.16 -9.61
N LEU A 109 -6.90 -11.49 -9.64
CA LEU A 109 -8.14 -12.14 -10.03
C LEU A 109 -9.27 -11.98 -9.01
N PHE A 110 -8.94 -11.63 -7.77
CA PHE A 110 -9.94 -11.33 -6.75
C PHE A 110 -10.22 -9.83 -6.69
N VAL A 111 -9.17 -9.00 -6.64
CA VAL A 111 -9.30 -7.55 -6.41
C VAL A 111 -10.01 -6.83 -7.55
N PHE A 112 -9.63 -7.09 -8.81
CA PHE A 112 -10.22 -6.37 -9.95
C PHE A 112 -11.70 -6.73 -10.15
N PRO A 113 -12.11 -8.02 -10.18
CA PRO A 113 -13.52 -8.36 -10.29
C PRO A 113 -14.35 -7.87 -9.12
N LEU A 114 -13.85 -7.97 -7.87
CA LEU A 114 -14.52 -7.43 -6.70
C LEU A 114 -14.78 -5.93 -6.82
N THR A 115 -13.76 -5.16 -7.24
CA THR A 115 -13.87 -3.71 -7.39
C THR A 115 -14.85 -3.33 -8.51
N ILE A 116 -14.79 -4.02 -9.66
CA ILE A 116 -15.72 -3.80 -10.78
C ILE A 116 -17.15 -4.11 -10.35
N PHE A 117 -17.37 -5.24 -9.68
CA PHE A 117 -18.67 -5.63 -9.16
C PHE A 117 -19.19 -4.62 -8.14
N TYR A 118 -18.34 -4.16 -7.22
CA TYR A 118 -18.68 -3.13 -6.25
C TYR A 118 -19.12 -1.82 -6.91
N VAL A 119 -18.37 -1.33 -7.90
CA VAL A 119 -18.73 -0.10 -8.64
C VAL A 119 -20.06 -0.30 -9.38
N TYR A 120 -20.25 -1.43 -10.05
CA TYR A 120 -21.50 -1.78 -10.71
C TYR A 120 -22.67 -1.83 -9.73
N PHE A 121 -22.47 -2.44 -8.56
CA PHE A 121 -23.46 -2.52 -7.50
C PHE A 121 -23.85 -1.12 -7.01
N VAL A 122 -22.87 -0.28 -6.69
CA VAL A 122 -23.12 1.03 -6.10
C VAL A 122 -23.73 2.01 -7.09
N LYS A 123 -23.30 1.99 -8.36
CA LYS A 123 -23.73 2.96 -9.37
C LYS A 123 -25.02 2.55 -10.09
N VAL A 124 -25.25 1.25 -10.28
CA VAL A 124 -26.34 0.76 -11.15
C VAL A 124 -27.29 -0.14 -10.39
N LEU A 125 -26.81 -1.29 -9.88
CA LEU A 125 -27.70 -2.34 -9.37
C LEU A 125 -28.44 -1.89 -8.10
N GLY A 126 -27.72 -1.34 -7.13
CA GLY A 126 -28.24 -0.89 -5.84
C GLY A 126 -29.30 0.20 -5.99
N PRO A 127 -29.03 1.33 -6.68
CA PRO A 127 -30.03 2.36 -6.92
C PRO A 127 -31.26 1.87 -7.71
N ARG A 128 -31.05 1.01 -8.73
CA ARG A 128 -32.15 0.42 -9.51
C ARG A 128 -33.02 -0.49 -8.67
N TRP A 129 -32.41 -1.35 -7.84
CA TRP A 129 -33.12 -2.25 -6.92
C TRP A 129 -33.88 -1.49 -5.85
N MET A 130 -33.32 -0.39 -5.34
CA MET A 130 -33.96 0.45 -4.34
C MET A 130 -35.06 1.34 -4.93
N LYS A 131 -35.12 1.61 -6.24
CA LYS A 131 -36.08 2.58 -6.83
C LYS A 131 -37.52 2.38 -6.33
N ASN A 132 -38.01 1.14 -6.31
CA ASN A 132 -39.38 0.80 -5.96
C ASN A 132 -39.58 0.28 -4.52
N ARG A 133 -38.57 0.38 -3.65
CA ARG A 133 -38.63 -0.11 -2.26
C ARG A 133 -38.51 1.02 -1.24
N GLU A 134 -39.10 0.87 -0.07
CA GLU A 134 -38.88 1.80 1.04
C GLU A 134 -37.47 1.64 1.67
N PRO A 135 -36.91 2.67 2.34
CA PRO A 135 -35.59 2.58 2.96
C PRO A 135 -35.59 1.59 4.14
N PHE A 136 -34.61 0.69 4.18
CA PHE A 136 -34.48 -0.28 5.27
C PHE A 136 -34.15 0.39 6.62
N GLN A 137 -34.77 -0.07 7.70
CA GLN A 137 -34.53 0.41 9.07
C GLN A 137 -33.30 -0.24 9.74
N ILE A 138 -32.19 -0.35 9.02
CA ILE A 138 -30.93 -0.97 9.50
C ILE A 138 -30.06 -0.03 10.37
N LEU A 139 -30.68 0.93 11.06
CA LEU A 139 -29.95 2.00 11.76
C LEU A 139 -29.04 1.47 12.86
N ASN A 140 -29.51 0.49 13.64
CA ASN A 140 -28.72 -0.11 14.71
C ASN A 140 -27.55 -0.92 14.17
N LEU A 141 -27.77 -1.67 13.07
CA LEU A 141 -26.69 -2.38 12.38
C LEU A 141 -25.60 -1.41 11.91
N VAL A 142 -25.98 -0.31 11.27
CA VAL A 142 -25.03 0.70 10.80
C VAL A 142 -24.29 1.37 11.97
N ARG A 143 -24.94 1.60 13.13
CA ARG A 143 -24.28 2.13 14.33
C ARG A 143 -23.23 1.15 14.87
N VAL A 144 -23.58 -0.12 15.02
CA VAL A 144 -22.67 -1.18 15.49
C VAL A 144 -21.50 -1.35 14.52
N TYR A 145 -21.77 -1.38 13.21
CA TYR A 145 -20.74 -1.45 12.17
C TYR A 145 -19.76 -0.27 12.28
N ASN A 146 -20.26 0.97 12.37
CA ASN A 146 -19.39 2.15 12.48
C ASN A 146 -18.56 2.14 13.78
N LEU A 147 -19.15 1.70 14.89
CA LEU A 147 -18.44 1.55 16.17
C LEU A 147 -17.32 0.51 16.04
N LEU A 148 -17.61 -0.64 15.43
CA LEU A 148 -16.61 -1.67 15.16
C LEU A 148 -15.48 -1.14 14.27
N MET A 149 -15.80 -0.39 13.21
CA MET A 149 -14.80 0.21 12.34
C MET A 149 -13.89 1.19 13.08
N VAL A 150 -14.44 2.01 13.98
CA VAL A 150 -13.64 2.90 14.82
C VAL A 150 -12.71 2.10 15.74
N LEU A 151 -13.21 1.06 16.41
CA LEU A 151 -12.42 0.23 17.31
C LEU A 151 -11.29 -0.50 16.59
N LEU A 152 -11.56 -1.06 15.41
CA LEU A 152 -10.56 -1.78 14.62
C LEU A 152 -9.48 -0.85 14.06
N ASN A 153 -9.85 0.35 13.57
CA ASN A 153 -8.88 1.36 13.14
C ASN A 153 -8.07 1.91 14.32
N ALA A 154 -8.69 2.10 15.49
CA ALA A 154 -8.01 2.54 16.71
C ALA A 154 -7.01 1.48 17.20
N ARG A 155 -7.38 0.19 17.18
CA ARG A 155 -6.48 -0.93 17.49
C ARG A 155 -5.28 -0.95 16.55
N PHE A 156 -5.49 -0.77 15.24
CA PHE A 156 -4.39 -0.73 14.28
C PHE A 156 -3.44 0.45 14.56
N CYS A 157 -3.99 1.64 14.81
CA CYS A 157 -3.22 2.82 15.20
C CYS A 157 -2.40 2.57 16.47
N TYR A 158 -3.01 1.96 17.49
CA TYR A 158 -2.32 1.59 18.73
C TYR A 158 -1.13 0.66 18.47
N ILE A 159 -1.31 -0.39 17.67
CA ILE A 159 -0.21 -1.33 17.35
C ILE A 159 0.91 -0.61 16.59
N VAL A 160 0.59 0.22 15.60
CA VAL A 160 1.61 0.96 14.86
C VAL A 160 2.38 1.91 15.77
N VAL A 161 1.69 2.73 16.56
CA VAL A 161 2.34 3.74 17.42
C VAL A 161 3.10 3.09 18.58
N PHE A 162 2.48 2.14 19.29
CA PHE A 162 2.99 1.61 20.56
C PHE A 162 3.78 0.31 20.46
N HIS A 163 3.65 -0.45 19.37
CA HIS A 163 4.47 -1.64 19.15
C HIS A 163 5.59 -1.39 18.13
N ALA A 164 5.31 -0.68 17.04
CA ALA A 164 6.32 -0.45 16.01
C ALA A 164 7.25 0.73 16.33
N TYR A 165 6.72 1.87 16.80
CA TYR A 165 7.50 3.11 16.97
C TYR A 165 7.95 3.37 18.43
N TYR A 166 7.04 3.33 19.40
CA TYR A 166 7.31 3.26 20.85
C TYR A 166 7.38 1.75 21.23
N PRO A 167 8.08 1.21 22.26
CA PRO A 167 8.98 1.70 23.30
C PRO A 167 10.47 1.26 23.07
N ARG A 168 10.86 0.89 21.84
CA ARG A 168 12.23 0.41 21.53
C ARG A 168 12.91 1.03 20.28
N ARG A 169 12.35 2.10 19.69
CA ARG A 169 12.90 2.83 18.50
C ARG A 169 13.45 1.91 17.40
N ARG A 170 12.82 0.75 17.14
CA ARG A 170 13.30 -0.20 16.11
C ARG A 170 12.97 0.28 14.70
N TYR A 171 11.87 1.00 14.53
CA TYR A 171 11.48 1.64 13.28
C TYR A 171 11.84 3.12 13.32
N SER A 172 12.61 3.57 12.33
CA SER A 172 12.84 5.00 12.11
C SER A 172 11.62 5.63 11.45
N LEU A 173 11.17 6.78 11.96
CA LEU A 173 10.13 7.62 11.34
C LEU A 173 10.60 8.30 10.04
N TRP A 174 11.87 8.16 9.67
CA TRP A 174 12.43 8.81 8.49
C TRP A 174 12.68 7.82 7.36
N CYS A 175 13.35 6.71 7.67
CA CYS A 175 13.76 5.74 6.66
C CYS A 175 13.86 4.36 7.29
N GLN A 176 12.93 3.48 6.94
CA GLN A 176 12.96 2.08 7.33
C GLN A 176 12.74 1.20 6.11
N GLY A 177 13.81 0.54 5.66
CA GLY A 177 13.73 -0.43 4.57
C GLY A 177 13.04 -1.73 4.97
N VAL A 178 12.58 -2.49 3.96
CA VAL A 178 12.07 -3.85 4.15
C VAL A 178 13.24 -4.78 4.41
N THR A 179 13.29 -5.40 5.58
CA THR A 179 14.22 -6.49 5.85
C THR A 179 13.66 -7.77 5.21
N GLY A 180 14.54 -8.53 4.52
CA GLY A 180 14.17 -9.80 3.89
C GLY A 180 14.06 -10.99 4.87
N LYS A 181 14.42 -10.80 6.14
CA LYS A 181 14.34 -11.83 7.18
C LYS A 181 12.98 -11.80 7.87
N MET A 182 12.40 -12.96 8.18
CA MET A 182 11.17 -13.08 8.97
C MET A 182 11.51 -13.39 10.42
N ASP A 183 11.46 -12.36 11.25
CA ASP A 183 11.52 -12.48 12.71
C ASP A 183 10.08 -12.59 13.27
N ASP A 184 9.91 -13.13 14.48
CA ASP A 184 8.58 -13.32 15.11
C ASP A 184 7.79 -12.01 15.21
N GLU A 185 8.46 -10.91 15.52
CA GLU A 185 7.89 -9.55 15.55
C GLU A 185 7.41 -9.11 14.16
N LEU A 186 8.20 -9.39 13.13
CA LEU A 186 7.84 -9.02 11.76
C LEU A 186 6.63 -9.85 11.30
N ALA A 187 6.57 -11.13 11.64
CA ALA A 187 5.41 -11.97 11.39
C ALA A 187 4.14 -11.40 12.07
N TYR A 188 4.24 -10.87 13.29
CA TYR A 188 3.14 -10.18 13.96
C TYR A 188 2.68 -8.92 13.19
N TYR A 189 3.60 -8.11 12.65
CA TYR A 189 3.26 -6.96 11.81
C TYR A 189 2.58 -7.37 10.51
N TYR A 190 3.07 -8.41 9.83
CA TYR A 190 2.42 -8.95 8.63
C TYR A 190 1.00 -9.45 8.91
N ARG A 191 0.81 -10.20 10.00
CA ARG A 191 -0.53 -10.66 10.42
C ARG A 191 -1.45 -9.49 10.77
N THR A 192 -0.93 -8.45 11.42
CA THR A 192 -1.69 -7.24 11.74
C THR A 192 -2.04 -6.44 10.49
N GLY A 193 -1.09 -6.30 9.55
CA GLY A 193 -1.29 -5.65 8.26
C GLY A 193 -2.33 -6.36 7.41
N TRP A 194 -2.35 -7.70 7.46
CA TRP A 194 -3.40 -8.49 6.82
C TRP A 194 -4.80 -8.17 7.37
N TRP A 195 -4.96 -8.15 8.70
CA TRP A 195 -6.22 -7.77 9.34
C TRP A 195 -6.66 -6.36 8.95
N TYR A 196 -5.71 -5.42 8.84
CA TYR A 196 -5.99 -4.07 8.38
C TYR A 196 -6.49 -4.03 6.93
N VAL A 197 -5.88 -4.82 6.04
CA VAL A 197 -6.36 -4.98 4.65
C VAL A 197 -7.78 -5.54 4.63
N ALA A 198 -8.11 -6.52 5.48
CA ALA A 198 -9.48 -7.04 5.60
C ALA A 198 -10.48 -5.95 6.05
N VAL A 199 -10.11 -5.09 7.00
CA VAL A 199 -10.92 -3.92 7.39
C VAL A 199 -11.14 -2.96 6.22
N ARG A 200 -10.14 -2.75 5.36
CA ARG A 200 -10.27 -1.90 4.15
C ARG A 200 -11.23 -2.49 3.12
N TYR A 201 -11.33 -3.80 3.02
CA TYR A 201 -12.39 -4.42 2.20
C TYR A 201 -13.77 -4.25 2.82
N ALA A 202 -13.86 -4.28 4.15
CA ALA A 202 -15.12 -4.07 4.85
C ALA A 202 -15.64 -2.62 4.69
N ASP A 203 -14.76 -1.62 4.52
CA ASP A 203 -15.13 -0.23 4.20
C ASP A 203 -16.02 -0.12 2.94
N PHE A 204 -15.97 -1.08 2.01
CA PHE A 204 -16.90 -1.09 0.86
C PHE A 204 -18.37 -1.23 1.28
N LEU A 205 -18.65 -1.79 2.45
CA LEU A 205 -20.02 -1.92 2.95
C LEU A 205 -20.64 -0.57 3.34
N ASP A 206 -19.85 0.47 3.60
CA ASP A 206 -20.35 1.80 3.95
C ASP A 206 -21.27 2.37 2.85
N THR A 207 -20.83 2.31 1.60
CA THR A 207 -21.61 2.81 0.46
C THR A 207 -22.84 1.94 0.18
N VAL A 208 -22.74 0.64 0.43
CA VAL A 208 -23.87 -0.29 0.35
C VAL A 208 -24.94 0.09 1.38
N PHE A 209 -24.55 0.37 2.63
CA PHE A 209 -25.47 0.86 3.67
C PHE A 209 -26.07 2.22 3.32
N PHE A 210 -25.32 3.14 2.71
CA PHE A 210 -25.85 4.43 2.26
C PHE A 210 -26.94 4.26 1.18
N ILE A 211 -26.75 3.36 0.21
CA ILE A 211 -27.73 3.07 -0.85
C ILE A 211 -28.98 2.43 -0.26
N MET A 212 -28.83 1.42 0.59
CA MET A 212 -29.97 0.71 1.20
C MET A 212 -30.85 1.62 2.08
N ARG A 213 -30.30 2.73 2.58
CA ARG A 213 -31.04 3.71 3.39
C ARG A 213 -31.70 4.83 2.58
N LYS A 214 -31.56 4.85 1.26
CA LYS A 214 -32.05 5.91 0.34
C LYS A 214 -31.76 7.34 0.82
N LYS A 215 -30.66 7.57 1.52
CA LYS A 215 -30.39 8.89 2.10
C LYS A 215 -29.74 9.81 1.07
N PHE A 216 -30.48 10.14 0.01
CA PHE A 216 -29.94 10.87 -1.15
C PHE A 216 -30.02 12.39 -1.01
N ASN A 217 -30.99 12.96 -0.27
CA ASN A 217 -31.17 14.42 -0.18
C ASN A 217 -32.05 14.87 1.02
N GLN A 218 -31.73 14.50 2.26
CA GLN A 218 -32.46 15.05 3.42
C GLN A 218 -31.94 16.44 3.82
N VAL A 219 -32.40 17.47 3.09
CA VAL A 219 -32.14 18.88 3.37
C VAL A 219 -33.47 19.65 3.33
N THR A 220 -34.32 19.54 4.34
CA THR A 220 -35.44 20.51 4.52
C THR A 220 -35.81 20.79 5.98
N HIS A 221 -35.77 19.83 6.93
CA HIS A 221 -36.03 20.13 8.37
C HIS A 221 -34.90 19.68 9.31
N LEU A 222 -34.29 18.53 9.03
CA LEU A 222 -33.10 18.04 9.74
C LEU A 222 -31.91 19.01 9.61
N HIS A 223 -31.90 19.89 8.60
CA HIS A 223 -30.78 20.78 8.28
C HIS A 223 -30.44 21.76 9.41
N VAL A 224 -31.43 22.40 10.03
CA VAL A 224 -31.23 23.42 11.08
C VAL A 224 -30.68 22.78 12.36
N ILE A 225 -31.24 21.63 12.76
CA ILE A 225 -30.79 20.84 13.91
C ILE A 225 -29.37 20.31 13.65
N HIS A 226 -29.14 19.72 12.48
CA HIS A 226 -27.86 19.13 12.10
C HIS A 226 -26.76 20.20 11.96
N HIS A 227 -27.06 21.44 11.59
CA HIS A 227 -26.08 22.54 11.51
C HIS A 227 -25.60 23.01 12.90
N LYS A 228 -26.47 22.99 13.92
CA LYS A 228 -26.10 23.26 15.31
C LYS A 228 -25.29 22.10 15.93
N TYR A 229 -25.75 20.86 15.77
CA TYR A 229 -25.11 19.70 16.42
C TYR A 229 -23.82 19.21 15.73
N LEU A 230 -23.55 19.63 14.49
CA LEU A 230 -22.42 19.13 13.71
C LEU A 230 -21.47 20.23 13.22
N TRP A 231 -21.40 21.32 13.96
CA TRP A 231 -20.40 22.38 13.81
C TRP A 231 -18.96 21.83 13.74
N TRP A 232 -18.68 20.75 14.46
CA TRP A 232 -17.40 20.05 14.48
C TRP A 232 -17.04 19.32 13.16
N LYS A 233 -18.00 19.06 12.25
CA LYS A 233 -17.73 18.38 10.96
C LYS A 233 -16.70 19.11 10.10
N LYS A 234 -16.69 20.45 10.15
CA LYS A 234 -15.66 21.25 9.46
C LYS A 234 -14.26 20.94 9.99
N TYR A 235 -14.13 20.77 11.30
CA TYR A 235 -12.85 20.48 11.94
C TYR A 235 -12.38 19.06 11.62
N LEU A 236 -13.29 18.08 11.53
CA LEU A 236 -12.93 16.75 11.03
C LEU A 236 -12.33 16.81 9.63
N THR A 237 -12.98 17.48 8.68
CA THR A 237 -12.47 17.57 7.30
C THR A 237 -11.14 18.33 7.26
N ARG A 238 -10.95 19.36 8.10
CA ARG A 238 -9.67 20.05 8.23
C ARG A 238 -8.57 19.12 8.78
N ILE A 239 -8.87 18.30 9.77
CA ILE A 239 -7.93 17.31 10.31
C ILE A 239 -7.57 16.28 9.23
N GLN A 240 -8.54 15.80 8.45
CA GLN A 240 -8.28 14.87 7.34
C GLN A 240 -7.33 15.46 6.28
N ILE A 241 -7.51 16.74 5.94
CA ILE A 241 -6.61 17.43 5.01
C ILE A 241 -5.20 17.53 5.60
N ILE A 242 -5.07 17.97 6.85
CA ILE A 242 -3.76 18.09 7.53
C ILE A 242 -3.08 16.71 7.62
N GLN A 243 -3.82 15.68 8.03
CA GLN A 243 -3.35 14.30 8.08
C GLN A 243 -2.82 13.84 6.73
N ASN A 244 -3.56 14.11 5.65
CA ASN A 244 -3.15 13.71 4.31
C ASN A 244 -1.89 14.47 3.84
N VAL A 245 -1.70 15.73 4.24
CA VAL A 245 -0.46 16.48 3.95
C VAL A 245 0.71 15.82 4.66
N VAL A 246 0.58 15.56 5.96
CA VAL A 246 1.64 14.94 6.77
C VAL A 246 2.00 13.56 6.21
N PHE A 247 0.99 12.75 5.86
CA PHE A 247 1.20 11.43 5.26
C PHE A 247 1.89 11.52 3.90
N MET A 248 1.46 12.44 3.03
CA MET A 248 2.09 12.67 1.73
C MET A 248 3.55 13.11 1.88
N SER A 249 3.85 14.04 2.79
CA SER A 249 5.23 14.47 3.06
C SER A 249 6.10 13.32 3.58
N HIS A 250 5.57 12.50 4.49
CA HIS A 250 6.30 11.35 5.03
C HIS A 250 6.55 10.27 3.95
N MET A 251 5.54 9.96 3.13
CA MET A 251 5.66 8.98 2.04
C MET A 251 6.50 9.46 0.85
N ALA A 252 6.84 10.75 0.79
CA ALA A 252 7.77 11.30 -0.20
C ALA A 252 9.25 11.18 0.23
N ILE A 253 9.56 10.94 1.52
CA ILE A 253 10.94 10.86 2.02
C ILE A 253 11.79 9.84 1.22
N PRO A 254 11.30 8.62 0.92
CA PRO A 254 12.07 7.64 0.15
C PRO A 254 12.36 8.02 -1.31
N LEU A 255 11.79 9.13 -1.83
CA LEU A 255 12.16 9.70 -3.12
C LEU A 255 13.49 10.47 -3.05
N PHE A 256 13.83 10.97 -1.87
CA PHE A 256 15.03 11.77 -1.62
C PHE A 256 16.12 10.99 -0.89
N VAL A 257 15.74 9.91 -0.17
CA VAL A 257 16.67 9.05 0.57
C VAL A 257 16.47 7.60 0.13
N ASP A 258 17.56 6.94 -0.27
CA ASP A 258 17.51 5.55 -0.73
C ASP A 258 17.30 4.58 0.46
N CYS A 259 16.03 4.27 0.75
CA CYS A 259 15.62 3.34 1.81
C CYS A 259 15.45 1.88 1.32
N GLY A 260 15.86 1.56 0.08
CA GLY A 260 15.75 0.22 -0.52
C GLY A 260 14.37 -0.10 -1.11
N PHE A 261 13.50 0.89 -1.32
CA PHE A 261 12.20 0.71 -1.96
C PHE A 261 12.25 1.00 -3.47
N PRO A 262 11.48 0.26 -4.30
CA PRO A 262 11.40 0.55 -5.72
C PRO A 262 10.67 1.89 -5.95
N ARG A 263 11.35 2.83 -6.61
CA ARG A 263 10.89 4.22 -6.80
C ARG A 263 9.53 4.33 -7.49
N TYR A 264 9.21 3.43 -8.42
CA TYR A 264 7.93 3.48 -9.14
C TYR A 264 6.71 3.28 -8.22
N LEU A 265 6.79 2.42 -7.20
CA LEU A 265 5.70 2.22 -6.23
C LEU A 265 5.47 3.49 -5.41
N ILE A 266 6.54 4.18 -5.05
CA ILE A 266 6.49 5.42 -4.29
C ILE A 266 5.84 6.53 -5.13
N TRP A 267 6.19 6.65 -6.41
CA TRP A 267 5.54 7.59 -7.34
C TRP A 267 4.04 7.34 -7.47
N VAL A 268 3.63 6.08 -7.68
CA VAL A 268 2.21 5.71 -7.78
C VAL A 268 1.46 6.04 -6.48
N ALA A 269 2.03 5.70 -5.33
CA ALA A 269 1.41 5.95 -4.03
C ALA A 269 1.26 7.46 -3.73
N ASN A 270 2.27 8.26 -4.06
CA ASN A 270 2.21 9.72 -3.91
C ASN A 270 1.19 10.35 -4.87
N ALA A 271 1.15 9.90 -6.13
CA ALA A 271 0.15 10.37 -7.10
C ALA A 271 -1.29 10.06 -6.64
N GLN A 272 -1.53 8.85 -6.11
CA GLN A 272 -2.82 8.48 -5.53
C GLN A 272 -3.19 9.40 -4.36
N THR A 273 -2.25 9.66 -3.43
CA THR A 273 -2.48 10.49 -2.25
C THR A 273 -2.75 11.96 -2.60
N PHE A 274 -2.06 12.47 -3.63
CA PHE A 274 -2.29 13.80 -4.19
C PHE A 274 -3.68 13.93 -4.81
N LEU A 275 -4.13 12.94 -5.58
CA LEU A 275 -5.49 12.94 -6.14
C LEU A 275 -6.54 12.99 -5.03
N VAL A 276 -6.36 12.19 -3.98
CA VAL A 276 -7.25 12.21 -2.80
C VAL A 276 -7.22 13.58 -2.12
N MET A 277 -6.06 14.23 -2.01
CA MET A 277 -5.94 15.60 -1.49
C MET A 277 -6.82 16.57 -2.28
N CYS A 278 -6.71 16.57 -3.61
CA CYS A 278 -7.50 17.44 -4.48
C CYS A 278 -9.01 17.21 -4.29
N LEU A 279 -9.45 15.97 -4.13
CA LEU A 279 -10.85 15.64 -3.86
C LEU A 279 -11.33 16.21 -2.52
N PHE A 280 -10.53 16.10 -1.46
CA PHE A 280 -10.88 16.65 -0.14
C PHE A 280 -10.90 18.18 -0.15
N ILE A 281 -9.95 18.83 -0.83
CA ILE A 281 -9.93 20.28 -0.99
C ILE A 281 -11.16 20.74 -1.76
N ASN A 282 -11.49 20.09 -2.88
CA ASN A 282 -12.68 20.40 -3.68
C ASN A 282 -13.96 20.27 -2.85
N PHE A 283 -14.10 19.15 -2.12
CA PHE A 283 -15.21 18.93 -1.20
C PHE A 283 -15.29 20.01 -0.11
N TYR A 284 -14.16 20.39 0.49
CA TYR A 284 -14.12 21.40 1.55
C TYR A 284 -14.54 22.78 1.05
N ILE A 285 -14.05 23.18 -0.14
CA ILE A 285 -14.42 24.45 -0.78
C ILE A 285 -15.93 24.47 -1.07
N HIS A 286 -16.46 23.43 -1.72
CA HIS A 286 -17.89 23.38 -2.06
C HIS A 286 -18.81 23.31 -0.84
N SER A 287 -18.44 22.52 0.17
CA SER A 287 -19.30 22.23 1.31
C SER A 287 -19.27 23.30 2.40
N TYR A 288 -18.12 23.96 2.61
CA TYR A 288 -17.92 24.88 3.74
C TYR A 288 -17.59 26.31 3.36
N ILE A 289 -16.96 26.56 2.20
CA ILE A 289 -16.63 27.93 1.75
C ILE A 289 -17.76 28.47 0.87
N LYS A 290 -18.00 27.84 -0.28
CA LYS A 290 -19.00 28.29 -1.27
C LYS A 290 -20.40 28.35 -0.65
N ARG A 291 -20.77 27.34 0.13
CA ARG A 291 -22.06 27.27 0.84
C ARG A 291 -22.26 28.35 1.91
N ARG A 292 -21.18 28.89 2.51
CA ARG A 292 -21.27 30.04 3.43
C ARG A 292 -21.35 31.37 2.68
N GLY A 293 -20.82 31.44 1.47
CA GLY A 293 -20.89 32.61 0.61
C GLY A 293 -22.33 32.91 0.16
N THR A 294 -23.12 31.90 -0.18
CA THR A 294 -24.48 32.08 -0.74
C THR A 294 -25.43 32.86 0.19
N PRO A 295 -25.62 32.48 1.48
CA PRO A 295 -26.55 33.21 2.36
C PRO A 295 -26.07 34.61 2.71
N LYS A 296 -24.75 34.82 2.76
CA LYS A 296 -24.17 36.14 3.05
C LYS A 296 -24.32 37.08 1.84
N LEU A 297 -24.05 36.60 0.63
CA LEU A 297 -24.25 37.36 -0.61
C LEU A 297 -25.72 37.72 -0.82
N GLU A 298 -26.65 36.79 -0.55
CA GLU A 298 -28.09 37.05 -0.64
C GLU A 298 -28.55 38.11 0.38
N ALA A 299 -28.02 38.07 1.61
CA ALA A 299 -28.30 39.08 2.64
C ALA A 299 -27.72 40.46 2.28
N ASP A 300 -26.45 40.51 1.83
CA ASP A 300 -25.78 41.75 1.42
C ASP A 300 -26.50 42.39 0.21
N GLN A 301 -27.00 41.58 -0.73
CA GLN A 301 -27.81 42.03 -1.87
C GLN A 301 -29.20 42.55 -1.47
N ALA A 302 -29.86 41.93 -0.49
CA ALA A 302 -31.13 42.38 0.04
C ALA A 302 -31.00 43.75 0.73
N THR A 303 -29.97 43.93 1.57
CA THR A 303 -29.69 45.22 2.23
C THR A 303 -29.30 46.31 1.22
N ALA A 304 -28.60 45.96 0.13
CA ALA A 304 -28.28 46.91 -0.93
C ALA A 304 -29.54 47.39 -1.70
N LYS A 305 -30.50 46.49 -1.98
CA LYS A 305 -31.78 46.85 -2.61
C LYS A 305 -32.65 47.75 -1.73
N GLU A 306 -32.68 47.48 -0.42
CA GLU A 306 -33.44 48.27 0.54
C GLU A 306 -32.90 49.71 0.64
N LYS A 307 -31.57 49.87 0.69
CA LYS A 307 -30.94 51.21 0.66
C LYS A 307 -31.18 51.97 -0.64
N ALA A 308 -31.24 51.28 -1.78
CA ALA A 308 -31.54 51.92 -3.06
C ALA A 308 -33.00 52.41 -3.14
N HIS A 309 -33.95 51.70 -2.51
CA HIS A 309 -35.36 52.07 -2.53
C HIS A 309 -35.72 53.18 -1.50
N GLY A 310 -35.00 53.27 -0.38
CA GLY A 310 -35.18 54.35 0.60
C GLY A 310 -34.75 55.73 0.09
N VAL A 311 -33.81 55.79 -0.87
CA VAL A 311 -33.30 57.05 -1.44
C VAL A 311 -34.27 57.66 -2.46
N THR A 312 -35.12 56.86 -3.12
CA THR A 312 -36.10 57.38 -4.09
C THR A 312 -37.35 57.99 -3.45
N ASN A 313 -37.71 57.60 -2.22
CA ASN A 313 -38.87 58.15 -1.50
C ASN A 313 -38.56 59.39 -0.66
N GLY A 314 -37.28 59.78 -0.49
CA GLY A 314 -36.87 60.94 0.31
C GLY A 314 -36.63 62.24 -0.47
N LYS A 315 -37.10 62.34 -1.72
CA LYS A 315 -36.87 63.52 -2.60
C LYS A 315 -38.17 64.14 -3.12
N GLN A 316 -39.26 63.94 -2.40
CA GLN A 316 -40.53 64.66 -2.56
C GLN A 316 -40.92 65.23 -1.20
N ASP A 317 -40.27 66.32 -0.79
CA ASP A 317 -40.77 67.28 0.19
C ASP A 317 -40.23 68.67 -0.19
#